data_AF-A0A932UNV3-F1
#
_entry.id   AF-A0A932UNV3-F1
#
_cell.length_a   1.000
_cell.length_b   1.000
_cell.length_c   1.000
_cell.angle_alpha   90.00
_cell.angle_beta   90.00
_cell.angle_gamma   90.00
#
_symmetry.space_group_name_H-M   'P 1'
#
loop_
_entity.id
_entity.type
_entity.pdbx_description
1 polymer ?
#
loop_
_entity_poly.entity_id
_entity_poly.type
_entity_poly.pdbx_seq_one_letter_code
_entity_poly.pdbx_strand_id
1 'polypeptide(L)'
;MLFVHLFALPIRPLLFNLWSRVPVIRLPFAFGYPLPEGAQRAFAPGGQLGRGRILTDQDGRPVIEVVGNNLYVLFDLLAQQEELRGLLLRHTLDLGLDAMIEALLKLSPHGQERVKMILERLKKETEAEELKLKLERQSRARQQYLVECRERVEEEIQFLERELELIEATLEEYSRRITTETRRLGEHRRRLNALKGQEKESSYLLEFDRLARLPDVKEVKVQDGLVSVFTEMIHADYGKKRFCLGAFQIDIHFNGDLRIKNLTDPLGAYDHPHIYRARPCLGNIREGIAKLIGEFQMVTAAMVLIDFLKSVNPSDWRIPILYWPEASGAPDDRR
;
A
#
# COMPACT_ATOMS: atom_id res chain seq x y z
N MET A 1 0.35 14.46 -74.84
CA MET A 1 1.04 14.00 -73.61
C MET A 1 0.07 14.17 -72.45
N LEU A 2 -0.09 13.14 -71.62
CA LEU A 2 -0.91 13.17 -70.41
C LEU A 2 -0.03 13.62 -69.24
N PHE A 3 -0.53 14.50 -68.38
CA PHE A 3 0.19 14.94 -67.18
C PHE A 3 -0.62 14.63 -65.93
N VAL A 4 0.01 13.96 -64.97
CA VAL A 4 -0.56 13.70 -63.65
C VAL A 4 0.16 14.57 -62.65
N HIS A 5 -0.58 15.46 -61.99
CA HIS A 5 -0.04 16.39 -61.02
C HIS A 5 -0.35 15.85 -59.63
N LEU A 6 0.65 15.17 -59.05
CA LEU A 6 0.67 14.83 -57.64
C LEU A 6 0.94 16.15 -56.92
N PHE A 7 -0.11 16.77 -56.37
CA PHE A 7 -0.14 18.11 -55.78
C PHE A 7 -0.12 19.27 -56.77
N ALA A 8 -1.22 20.03 -56.81
CA ALA A 8 -1.19 21.39 -57.29
C ALA A 8 -0.61 22.31 -56.20
N LEU A 9 0.69 22.55 -56.23
CA LEU A 9 1.29 23.73 -55.60
C LEU A 9 1.35 24.84 -56.67
N PRO A 10 0.60 25.94 -56.55
CA PRO A 10 0.93 27.13 -57.32
C PRO A 10 2.18 27.75 -56.68
N ILE A 11 3.36 27.43 -57.18
CA ILE A 11 4.54 28.25 -56.93
C ILE A 11 4.32 29.56 -57.71
N ARG A 12 4.21 30.70 -57.03
CA ARG A 12 4.44 32.01 -57.66
C ARG A 12 5.94 32.34 -57.63
N PRO A 13 6.49 33.02 -58.64
CA PRO A 13 7.92 33.29 -58.73
C PRO A 13 8.37 34.18 -57.56
N LEU A 14 9.43 33.76 -56.87
CA LEU A 14 10.08 34.52 -55.82
C LEU A 14 10.79 35.74 -56.42
N LEU A 15 10.13 36.89 -56.37
CA LEU A 15 10.78 38.19 -56.40
C LEU A 15 10.43 38.91 -55.10
N PHE A 16 11.47 39.10 -54.28
CA PHE A 16 11.50 39.77 -52.97
C PHE A 16 11.10 38.90 -51.76
N ASN A 17 12.15 38.36 -51.11
CA ASN A 17 12.20 37.60 -49.85
C ASN A 17 11.70 38.38 -48.63
N LEU A 18 10.46 38.82 -48.65
CA LEU A 18 9.81 39.45 -47.51
C LEU A 18 8.48 38.72 -47.31
N TRP A 19 8.45 37.92 -46.23
CA TRP A 19 7.32 37.30 -45.55
C TRP A 19 7.16 35.78 -45.77
N SER A 20 7.57 35.03 -44.74
CA SER A 20 7.16 33.65 -44.48
C SER A 20 5.75 33.65 -43.87
N ARG A 21 4.75 33.29 -44.66
CA ARG A 21 3.47 32.70 -44.20
C ARG A 21 2.64 32.34 -45.42
N VAL A 22 2.35 31.05 -45.57
CA VAL A 22 1.26 30.58 -46.42
C VAL A 22 -0.02 31.22 -45.87
N PRO A 23 -0.74 32.09 -46.61
CA PRO A 23 -2.00 32.61 -46.14
C PRO A 23 -3.01 31.46 -46.05
N VAL A 24 -3.64 31.30 -44.89
CA VAL A 24 -4.77 30.38 -44.70
C VAL A 24 -5.97 30.97 -45.45
N ILE A 25 -6.20 30.50 -46.67
CA ILE A 25 -7.40 30.83 -47.43
C ILE A 25 -8.44 29.75 -47.13
N ARG A 26 -9.55 30.14 -46.48
CA ARG A 26 -10.73 29.28 -46.33
C ARG A 26 -11.41 29.15 -47.69
N LEU A 27 -11.14 28.06 -48.40
CA LEU A 27 -11.97 27.64 -49.53
C LEU A 27 -13.15 26.83 -48.98
N PRO A 28 -14.38 27.10 -49.43
CA PRO A 28 -15.55 26.52 -48.79
C PRO A 28 -15.69 25.01 -49.01
N PHE A 29 -15.17 24.38 -50.08
CA PHE A 29 -15.30 22.92 -50.25
C PHE A 29 -14.16 22.30 -51.10
N ALA A 30 -13.42 21.35 -50.51
CA ALA A 30 -12.66 20.29 -51.17
C ALA A 30 -12.64 19.09 -50.20
N PHE A 31 -13.19 17.94 -50.61
CA PHE A 31 -13.56 16.82 -49.71
C PHE A 31 -12.95 15.50 -50.20
N GLY A 32 -11.99 14.95 -49.47
CA GLY A 32 -11.47 13.57 -49.59
C GLY A 32 -11.42 12.95 -48.20
N TYR A 33 -10.99 11.68 -48.07
CA TYR A 33 -10.79 11.01 -46.78
C TYR A 33 -10.12 11.92 -45.72
N PRO A 34 -10.56 11.87 -44.44
CA PRO A 34 -10.06 12.79 -43.42
C PRO A 34 -8.54 12.64 -43.27
N LEU A 35 -7.84 13.76 -43.38
CA LEU A 35 -6.40 13.82 -43.17
C LEU A 35 -6.06 13.60 -41.69
N PRO A 36 -4.87 13.04 -41.38
CA PRO A 36 -4.36 12.99 -40.00
C PRO A 36 -4.26 14.38 -39.38
N GLU A 37 -4.30 14.44 -38.05
CA GLU A 37 -4.15 15.68 -37.28
C GLU A 37 -2.78 16.33 -37.58
N GLY A 38 -2.78 17.53 -38.16
CA GLY A 38 -1.57 18.30 -38.50
C GLY A 38 -1.19 18.40 -39.99
N ALA A 39 -1.87 17.68 -40.90
CA ALA A 39 -1.58 17.78 -42.34
C ALA A 39 -2.09 19.09 -42.97
N GLN A 40 -1.33 19.66 -43.93
CA GLN A 40 -1.67 20.91 -44.64
C GLN A 40 -2.32 20.63 -46.01
N ARG A 41 -3.25 21.52 -46.42
CA ARG A 41 -4.21 21.32 -47.53
C ARG A 41 -3.64 21.73 -48.90
N ALA A 42 -4.07 21.08 -49.98
CA ALA A 42 -3.72 21.43 -51.37
C ALA A 42 -4.70 22.42 -52.02
N PHE A 43 -4.24 23.15 -53.04
CA PHE A 43 -4.95 24.22 -53.75
C PHE A 43 -5.70 23.67 -54.99
N ALA A 44 -6.94 24.10 -55.24
CA ALA A 44 -7.59 23.94 -56.54
C ALA A 44 -7.25 25.17 -57.43
N PRO A 45 -6.99 25.01 -58.74
CA PRO A 45 -6.73 26.15 -59.61
C PRO A 45 -7.90 27.15 -59.53
N GLY A 46 -7.60 28.38 -59.13
CA GLY A 46 -8.58 29.44 -58.95
C GLY A 46 -9.36 29.72 -60.25
N GLY A 47 -10.63 30.15 -60.10
CA GLY A 47 -11.64 30.27 -61.15
C GLY A 47 -11.38 31.25 -62.31
N GLN A 48 -10.12 31.57 -62.64
CA GLN A 48 -9.73 32.31 -63.83
C GLN A 48 -9.21 31.41 -64.98
N LEU A 49 -8.90 30.14 -64.71
CA LEU A 49 -8.72 29.09 -65.72
C LEU A 49 -9.97 28.21 -65.68
N GLY A 50 -10.59 27.93 -66.83
CA GLY A 50 -11.93 27.31 -66.92
C GLY A 50 -12.15 26.12 -65.97
N ARG A 51 -13.34 26.05 -65.36
CA ARG A 51 -13.69 25.01 -64.37
C ARG A 51 -13.42 23.61 -64.94
N GLY A 52 -12.56 22.83 -64.27
CA GLY A 52 -12.37 21.43 -64.59
C GLY A 52 -13.59 20.58 -64.24
N ARG A 53 -13.58 19.32 -64.69
CA ARG A 53 -14.56 18.32 -64.25
C ARG A 53 -14.04 17.65 -62.99
N ILE A 54 -14.74 17.85 -61.88
CA ILE A 54 -14.45 17.15 -60.63
C ILE A 54 -15.01 15.73 -60.70
N LEU A 55 -14.19 14.74 -60.33
CA LEU A 55 -14.57 13.35 -60.18
C LEU A 55 -14.55 12.97 -58.71
N THR A 56 -15.58 12.22 -58.31
CA THR A 56 -15.77 11.76 -56.94
C THR A 56 -15.55 10.26 -56.84
N ASP A 57 -15.08 9.80 -55.69
CA ASP A 57 -15.05 8.37 -55.35
C ASP A 57 -16.47 7.81 -55.12
N GLN A 58 -16.54 6.54 -54.71
CA GLN A 58 -17.80 5.84 -54.44
C GLN A 58 -18.58 6.45 -53.26
N ASP A 59 -17.90 7.17 -52.36
CA ASP A 59 -18.49 7.85 -51.21
C ASP A 59 -18.91 9.29 -51.54
N GLY A 60 -18.80 9.71 -52.81
CA GLY A 60 -19.12 11.07 -53.26
C GLY A 60 -18.06 12.11 -52.90
N ARG A 61 -16.85 11.68 -52.50
CA ARG A 61 -15.76 12.60 -52.11
C ARG A 61 -14.95 12.99 -53.34
N PRO A 62 -14.78 14.28 -53.67
CA PRO A 62 -13.92 14.70 -54.77
C PRO A 62 -12.46 14.28 -54.58
N VAL A 63 -11.98 13.45 -55.50
CA VAL A 63 -10.62 12.91 -55.49
C VAL A 63 -9.74 13.51 -56.59
N ILE A 64 -10.34 13.92 -57.71
CA ILE A 64 -9.63 14.40 -58.91
C ILE A 64 -10.35 15.57 -59.53
N GLU A 65 -9.60 16.53 -60.05
CA GLU A 65 -10.10 17.48 -61.04
C GLU A 65 -9.42 17.24 -62.39
N VAL A 66 -10.22 17.12 -63.45
CA VAL A 66 -9.75 16.95 -64.83
C VAL A 66 -9.83 18.30 -65.55
N VAL A 67 -8.68 18.80 -66.03
CA VAL A 67 -8.60 20.05 -66.82
C VAL A 67 -7.82 19.77 -68.12
N GLY A 68 -8.55 19.66 -69.23
CA GLY A 68 -7.96 19.29 -70.52
C GLY A 68 -7.30 17.91 -70.45
N ASN A 69 -5.97 17.87 -70.63
CA ASN A 69 -5.17 16.63 -70.56
C ASN A 69 -4.46 16.43 -69.20
N ASN A 70 -4.89 17.13 -68.16
CA ASN A 70 -4.27 17.11 -66.84
C ASN A 70 -5.21 16.50 -65.81
N LEU A 71 -4.65 15.62 -64.96
CA LEU A 71 -5.30 15.11 -63.75
C LEU A 71 -4.67 15.77 -62.52
N TYR A 72 -5.48 16.43 -61.70
CA TYR A 72 -5.06 17.01 -60.42
C TYR A 72 -5.60 16.18 -59.27
N VAL A 73 -4.72 15.61 -58.45
CA VAL A 73 -5.11 14.87 -57.25
C VAL A 73 -5.48 15.88 -56.16
N LEU A 74 -6.72 15.80 -55.66
CA LEU A 74 -7.31 16.80 -54.76
C LEU A 74 -7.10 16.51 -53.27
N PHE A 75 -6.30 15.50 -52.93
CA PHE A 75 -5.99 15.13 -51.55
C PHE A 75 -4.48 14.88 -51.37
N ASP A 76 -4.04 14.95 -50.12
CA ASP A 76 -2.64 14.70 -49.78
C ASP A 76 -2.33 13.21 -49.81
N LEU A 77 -1.89 12.74 -50.98
CA LEU A 77 -1.51 11.35 -51.22
C LEU A 77 -0.26 10.94 -50.43
N LEU A 78 0.69 11.85 -50.20
CA LEU A 78 1.96 11.55 -49.54
C LEU A 78 1.81 11.47 -48.02
N ALA A 79 0.87 12.22 -47.43
CA ALA A 79 0.53 12.10 -46.02
C ALA A 79 -0.22 10.80 -45.69
N GLN A 80 -0.66 10.02 -46.68
CA GLN A 80 -1.29 8.73 -46.43
C GLN A 80 -0.28 7.69 -45.94
N GLN A 81 -0.77 6.65 -45.28
CA GLN A 81 0.03 5.48 -44.89
C GLN A 81 0.74 4.91 -46.12
N GLU A 82 2.03 4.58 -45.98
CA GLU A 82 2.89 4.14 -47.09
C GLU A 82 2.28 3.00 -47.91
N GLU A 83 1.69 2.02 -47.22
CA GLU A 83 1.00 0.88 -47.83
C GLU A 83 -0.27 1.25 -48.63
N LEU A 84 -0.87 2.43 -48.40
CA LEU A 84 -2.06 2.91 -49.12
C LEU A 84 -1.74 3.83 -50.30
N ARG A 85 -0.57 4.48 -50.31
CA ARG A 85 -0.24 5.51 -51.32
C ARG A 85 -0.34 4.96 -52.75
N GLY A 86 0.21 3.77 -52.97
CA GLY A 86 0.17 3.12 -54.28
C GLY A 86 -1.25 2.78 -54.71
N LEU A 87 -2.05 2.26 -53.79
CA LEU A 87 -3.44 1.87 -54.06
C LEU A 87 -4.33 3.10 -54.33
N LEU A 88 -4.22 4.13 -53.50
CA LEU A 88 -4.97 5.38 -53.67
C LEU A 88 -4.59 6.09 -54.98
N LEU A 89 -3.31 6.06 -55.37
CA LEU A 89 -2.88 6.56 -56.67
C LEU A 89 -3.53 5.76 -57.81
N ARG A 90 -3.57 4.43 -57.70
CA ARG A 90 -4.22 3.58 -58.70
C ARG A 90 -5.70 3.88 -58.85
N HIS A 91 -6.46 3.93 -57.75
CA HIS A 91 -7.89 4.32 -57.81
C HIS A 91 -8.10 5.70 -58.43
N THR A 92 -7.20 6.64 -58.11
CA THR A 92 -7.21 7.97 -58.70
C THR A 92 -6.96 7.89 -60.21
N LEU A 93 -5.97 7.12 -60.66
CA LEU A 93 -5.72 6.94 -62.09
C LEU A 93 -6.86 6.22 -62.80
N ASP A 94 -7.44 5.18 -62.22
CA ASP A 94 -8.56 4.44 -62.82
C ASP A 94 -9.74 5.38 -63.09
N LEU A 95 -10.14 6.18 -62.09
CA LEU A 95 -11.22 7.14 -62.22
C LEU A 95 -10.91 8.26 -63.22
N GLY A 96 -9.69 8.81 -63.14
CA GLY A 96 -9.25 9.92 -63.99
C GLY A 96 -9.10 9.53 -65.46
N LEU A 97 -8.50 8.37 -65.73
CA LEU A 97 -8.28 7.87 -67.09
C LEU A 97 -9.60 7.49 -67.77
N ASP A 98 -10.54 6.88 -67.04
CA ASP A 98 -11.88 6.58 -67.55
C ASP A 98 -12.61 7.86 -67.99
N ALA A 99 -12.53 8.93 -67.19
CA ALA A 99 -13.13 10.22 -67.53
C ALA A 99 -12.43 10.93 -68.71
N MET A 100 -11.21 10.52 -69.05
CA MET A 100 -10.38 11.08 -70.12
C MET A 100 -10.36 10.23 -71.39
N ILE A 101 -11.26 9.25 -71.52
CA ILE A 101 -11.23 8.29 -72.62
C ILE A 101 -11.14 8.96 -74.00
N GLU A 102 -11.90 10.01 -74.27
CA GLU A 102 -11.87 10.73 -75.56
C GLU A 102 -10.51 11.38 -75.84
N ALA A 103 -9.87 11.94 -74.82
CA ALA A 103 -8.54 12.53 -74.93
C ALA A 103 -7.48 11.45 -75.16
N LEU A 104 -7.61 10.30 -74.47
CA LEU A 104 -6.74 9.14 -74.65
C LEU A 104 -6.83 8.57 -76.07
N LEU A 105 -8.02 8.50 -76.66
CA LEU A 105 -8.20 8.03 -78.04
C LEU A 105 -7.50 8.92 -79.07
N LYS A 106 -7.47 10.24 -78.86
CA LYS A 106 -6.75 11.18 -79.74
C LYS A 106 -5.24 11.07 -79.61
N LEU A 107 -4.74 10.64 -78.45
CA LEU A 107 -3.32 10.54 -78.15
C LEU A 107 -2.74 9.14 -78.39
N SER A 108 -3.59 8.11 -78.41
CA SER A 108 -3.21 6.72 -78.53
C SER A 108 -3.26 6.27 -79.99
N PRO A 109 -2.27 5.50 -80.47
CA PRO A 109 -2.34 4.84 -81.78
C PRO A 109 -3.31 3.64 -81.77
N HIS A 110 -3.94 3.34 -80.64
CA HIS A 110 -4.85 2.20 -80.48
C HIS A 110 -6.31 2.60 -80.67
N GLY A 111 -7.09 1.70 -81.29
CA GLY A 111 -8.53 1.86 -81.41
C GLY A 111 -9.26 1.81 -80.06
N GLN A 112 -10.50 2.30 -80.05
CA GLN A 112 -11.31 2.47 -78.84
C GLN A 112 -11.45 1.22 -77.98
N GLU A 113 -11.65 0.08 -78.62
CA GLU A 113 -11.83 -1.19 -77.91
C GLU A 113 -10.59 -1.61 -77.13
N ARG A 114 -9.40 -1.40 -77.71
CA ARG A 114 -8.13 -1.75 -77.06
C ARG A 114 -7.84 -0.81 -75.89
N VAL A 115 -8.18 0.47 -75.99
CA VAL A 115 -8.03 1.41 -74.86
C VAL A 115 -8.94 1.04 -73.70
N LYS A 116 -10.23 0.74 -73.97
CA LYS A 116 -11.17 0.26 -72.94
C LYS A 116 -10.69 -1.01 -72.26
N MET A 117 -10.20 -1.99 -73.03
CA MET A 117 -9.66 -3.24 -72.49
C MET A 117 -8.47 -3.01 -71.56
N ILE A 118 -7.57 -2.06 -71.89
CA ILE A 118 -6.43 -1.71 -71.03
C ILE A 118 -6.92 -1.08 -69.72
N LEU A 119 -7.86 -0.15 -69.77
CA LEU A 119 -8.41 0.51 -68.57
C LEU A 119 -9.12 -0.50 -67.65
N GLU A 120 -9.96 -1.37 -68.23
CA GLU A 120 -10.63 -2.43 -67.48
C GLU A 120 -9.64 -3.40 -66.82
N ARG A 121 -8.55 -3.73 -67.50
CA ARG A 121 -7.47 -4.54 -66.92
C ARG A 121 -6.81 -3.84 -65.73
N LEU A 122 -6.46 -2.56 -65.87
CA LEU A 122 -5.83 -1.78 -64.79
C LEU A 122 -6.74 -1.73 -63.55
N LYS A 123 -8.03 -1.48 -63.76
CA LYS A 123 -9.03 -1.50 -62.69
C LYS A 123 -9.08 -2.83 -61.94
N LYS A 124 -9.08 -3.96 -62.66
CA LYS A 124 -9.02 -5.30 -62.04
C LYS A 124 -7.72 -5.54 -61.26
N GLU A 125 -6.60 -5.05 -61.75
CA GLU A 125 -5.31 -5.11 -61.03
C GLU A 125 -5.34 -4.25 -59.75
N THR A 126 -6.04 -3.11 -59.76
CA THR A 126 -6.29 -2.29 -58.56
C THR A 126 -7.17 -3.02 -57.54
N GLU A 127 -8.30 -3.58 -57.97
CA GLU A 127 -9.22 -4.35 -57.10
C GLU A 127 -8.52 -5.57 -56.46
N ALA A 128 -7.64 -6.24 -57.20
CA ALA A 128 -6.85 -7.37 -56.67
C ALA A 128 -5.85 -6.92 -55.59
N GLU A 129 -5.18 -5.78 -55.78
CA GLU A 129 -4.25 -5.24 -54.78
C GLU A 129 -4.99 -4.76 -53.53
N GLU A 130 -6.17 -4.15 -53.69
CA GLU A 130 -7.05 -3.77 -52.57
C GLU A 130 -7.43 -4.99 -51.73
N LEU A 131 -7.88 -6.07 -52.39
CA LEU A 131 -8.25 -7.31 -51.71
C LEU A 131 -7.07 -7.91 -50.96
N LYS A 132 -5.89 -7.93 -51.57
CA LYS A 132 -4.66 -8.42 -50.94
C LYS A 132 -4.31 -7.61 -49.69
N LEU A 133 -4.30 -6.27 -49.79
CA LEU A 133 -4.01 -5.40 -48.65
C LEU A 133 -5.04 -5.58 -47.53
N LYS A 134 -6.31 -5.74 -47.86
CA LYS A 134 -7.38 -6.02 -46.89
C LYS A 134 -7.15 -7.33 -46.15
N LEU A 135 -6.77 -8.40 -46.86
CA LEU A 135 -6.46 -9.69 -46.26
C LEU A 135 -5.22 -9.62 -45.37
N GLU A 136 -4.17 -8.93 -45.79
CA GLU A 136 -2.97 -8.72 -44.99
C GLU A 136 -3.28 -7.95 -43.70
N ARG A 137 -4.05 -6.87 -43.78
CA ARG A 137 -4.49 -6.10 -42.61
C ARG A 137 -5.31 -6.94 -41.64
N GLN A 138 -6.25 -7.74 -42.15
CA GLN A 138 -7.03 -8.66 -41.33
C GLN A 138 -6.15 -9.72 -40.66
N SER A 139 -5.16 -10.27 -41.37
CA SER A 139 -4.22 -11.24 -40.80
C SER A 139 -3.37 -10.62 -39.69
N ARG A 140 -2.79 -9.43 -39.92
CA ARG A 140 -2.02 -8.69 -38.91
C ARG A 140 -2.87 -8.37 -37.69
N ALA A 141 -4.10 -7.87 -37.89
CA ALA A 141 -5.01 -7.57 -36.78
C ALA A 141 -5.38 -8.82 -35.97
N ARG A 142 -5.61 -9.97 -36.63
CA ARG A 142 -5.86 -11.25 -35.94
C ARG A 142 -4.64 -11.72 -35.14
N GLN A 143 -3.44 -11.62 -35.71
CA GLN A 143 -2.21 -11.99 -35.00
C GLN A 143 -1.99 -11.09 -33.78
N GLN A 144 -2.17 -9.78 -33.93
CA GLN A 144 -2.04 -8.84 -32.83
C GLN A 144 -3.07 -9.14 -31.73
N TYR A 145 -4.33 -9.37 -32.09
CA TYR A 145 -5.37 -9.76 -31.13
C TYR A 145 -5.00 -11.02 -30.34
N LEU A 146 -4.43 -12.04 -31.00
CA LEU A 146 -4.00 -13.27 -30.32
C LEU A 146 -2.85 -13.04 -29.34
N VAL A 147 -1.90 -12.15 -29.68
CA VAL A 147 -0.79 -11.78 -28.79
C VAL A 147 -1.34 -11.06 -27.55
N GLU A 148 -2.15 -10.02 -27.75
CA GLU A 148 -2.76 -9.25 -26.67
C GLU A 148 -3.62 -10.12 -25.73
N CYS A 149 -4.42 -11.05 -26.30
CA CYS A 149 -5.19 -11.98 -25.48
C CYS A 149 -4.31 -12.92 -24.67
N ARG A 150 -3.17 -13.38 -25.22
CA ARG A 150 -2.25 -14.26 -24.50
C ARG A 150 -1.54 -13.52 -23.38
N GLU A 151 -1.07 -12.31 -23.63
CA GLU A 151 -0.43 -11.46 -22.62
C GLU A 151 -1.39 -11.19 -21.47
N ARG A 152 -2.64 -10.83 -21.77
CA ARG A 152 -3.65 -10.59 -20.72
C ARG A 152 -3.97 -11.83 -19.89
N VAL A 153 -4.03 -13.02 -20.51
CA VAL A 153 -4.27 -14.27 -19.78
C VAL A 153 -3.08 -14.60 -18.88
N GLU A 154 -1.86 -14.40 -19.37
CA GLU A 154 -0.63 -14.62 -18.61
C GLU A 154 -0.54 -13.67 -17.41
N GLU A 155 -0.84 -12.39 -17.59
CA GLU A 155 -0.91 -11.42 -16.50
C GLU A 155 -1.93 -11.80 -15.42
N GLU A 156 -3.11 -12.29 -15.84
CA GLU A 156 -4.16 -12.76 -14.93
C GLU A 156 -3.73 -14.00 -14.16
N ILE A 157 -3.07 -14.96 -14.82
CA ILE A 157 -2.51 -16.16 -14.17
C ILE A 157 -1.51 -15.74 -13.10
N GLN A 158 -0.53 -14.89 -13.43
CA GLN A 158 0.48 -14.42 -12.48
C GLN A 158 -0.10 -13.60 -11.34
N PHE A 159 -1.21 -12.89 -11.57
CA PHE A 159 -1.94 -12.20 -10.52
C PHE A 159 -2.59 -13.21 -9.55
N LEU A 160 -3.33 -14.18 -10.08
CA LEU A 160 -4.03 -15.19 -9.27
C LEU A 160 -3.07 -16.09 -8.50
N GLU A 161 -1.93 -16.47 -9.08
CA GLU A 161 -0.90 -17.26 -8.38
C GLU A 161 -0.35 -16.53 -7.15
N ARG A 162 -0.05 -15.23 -7.27
CA ARG A 162 0.42 -14.40 -6.15
C ARG A 162 -0.66 -14.24 -5.07
N GLU A 163 -1.92 -14.10 -5.48
CA GLU A 163 -3.04 -14.02 -4.53
C GLU A 163 -3.22 -15.32 -3.76
N LEU A 164 -3.10 -16.47 -4.44
CA LEU A 164 -3.14 -17.79 -3.81
C LEU A 164 -2.01 -17.96 -2.76
N GLU A 165 -0.77 -17.63 -3.11
CA GLU A 165 0.36 -17.70 -2.17
C GLU A 165 0.13 -16.85 -0.91
N LEU A 166 -0.43 -15.64 -1.07
CA LEU A 166 -0.74 -14.75 0.05
C LEU A 166 -1.83 -15.33 0.95
N ILE A 167 -2.88 -15.90 0.35
CA ILE A 167 -3.99 -16.52 1.09
C ILE A 167 -3.46 -17.75 1.86
N GLU A 168 -2.62 -18.58 1.24
CA GLU A 168 -2.02 -19.75 1.88
C GLU A 168 -1.14 -19.37 3.08
N ALA A 169 -0.28 -18.36 2.94
CA ALA A 169 0.54 -17.86 4.04
C ALA A 169 -0.32 -17.34 5.21
N THR A 170 -1.41 -16.64 4.90
CA THR A 170 -2.36 -16.12 5.89
C THR A 170 -3.08 -17.26 6.64
N LEU A 171 -3.47 -18.33 5.92
CA LEU A 171 -4.08 -19.51 6.54
C LEU A 171 -3.11 -20.21 7.50
N GLU A 172 -1.83 -20.30 7.15
CA GLU A 172 -0.82 -20.90 8.01
C GLU A 172 -0.63 -20.08 9.31
N GLU A 173 -0.58 -18.75 9.21
CA GLU A 173 -0.51 -17.87 10.38
C GLU A 173 -1.71 -18.07 11.32
N TYR A 174 -2.92 -18.10 10.77
CA TYR A 174 -4.13 -18.33 11.58
C TYR A 174 -4.12 -19.70 12.26
N SER A 175 -3.65 -20.75 11.58
CA SER A 175 -3.51 -22.09 12.17
C SER A 175 -2.55 -22.10 13.37
N ARG A 176 -1.39 -21.43 13.25
CA ARG A 176 -0.45 -21.26 14.36
C ARG A 176 -1.11 -20.53 15.53
N ARG A 177 -1.84 -19.44 15.26
CA ARG A 177 -2.53 -18.66 16.29
C ARG A 177 -3.60 -19.47 17.02
N ILE A 178 -4.42 -20.24 16.29
CA ILE A 178 -5.43 -21.14 16.87
C ILE A 178 -4.76 -22.14 17.81
N THR A 179 -3.62 -22.70 17.44
CA THR A 179 -2.87 -23.66 18.27
C THR A 179 -2.39 -23.02 19.58
N THR A 180 -1.82 -21.81 19.51
CA THR A 180 -1.38 -21.05 20.70
C THR A 180 -2.54 -20.73 21.64
N GLU A 181 -3.64 -20.21 21.10
CA GLU A 181 -4.81 -19.85 21.92
C GLU A 181 -5.51 -21.07 22.52
N THR A 182 -5.57 -22.18 21.79
CA THR A 182 -6.09 -23.45 22.32
C THR A 182 -5.28 -23.94 23.52
N ARG A 183 -3.94 -23.81 23.46
CA ARG A 183 -3.06 -24.16 24.59
C ARG A 183 -3.31 -23.25 25.80
N ARG A 184 -3.42 -21.94 25.59
CA ARG A 184 -3.74 -20.95 26.64
C ARG A 184 -5.09 -21.26 27.29
N LEU A 185 -6.11 -21.54 26.49
CA LEU A 185 -7.44 -21.95 26.98
C LEU A 185 -7.35 -23.20 27.86
N GLY A 186 -6.58 -24.21 27.43
CA GLY A 186 -6.35 -25.42 28.22
C GLY A 186 -5.64 -25.17 29.55
N GLU A 187 -4.68 -24.25 29.58
CA GLU A 187 -4.00 -23.81 30.81
C GLU A 187 -4.97 -23.08 31.75
N HIS A 188 -5.72 -22.10 31.26
CA HIS A 188 -6.70 -21.37 32.06
C HIS A 188 -7.80 -22.27 32.62
N ARG A 189 -8.29 -23.24 31.82
CA ARG A 189 -9.26 -24.24 32.30
C ARG A 189 -8.69 -25.11 33.41
N ARG A 190 -7.44 -25.58 33.27
CA ARG A 190 -6.78 -26.36 34.32
C ARG A 190 -6.62 -25.54 35.60
N ARG A 191 -6.18 -24.28 35.49
CA ARG A 191 -6.06 -23.37 36.63
C ARG A 191 -7.41 -23.11 37.29
N LEU A 192 -8.45 -22.84 36.50
CA LEU A 192 -9.80 -22.63 37.01
C LEU A 192 -10.32 -23.86 37.76
N ASN A 193 -10.14 -25.06 37.20
CA ASN A 193 -10.59 -26.29 37.83
C ASN A 193 -9.80 -26.59 39.12
N ALA A 194 -8.49 -26.35 39.15
CA ALA A 194 -7.69 -26.46 40.37
C ALA A 194 -8.18 -25.50 41.46
N LEU A 195 -8.54 -24.26 41.09
CA LEU A 195 -9.11 -23.28 42.02
C LEU A 195 -10.51 -23.67 42.52
N LYS A 196 -11.34 -24.29 41.66
CA LYS A 196 -12.68 -24.77 42.01
C LYS A 196 -12.68 -26.03 42.86
N GLY A 197 -11.70 -26.91 42.67
CA GLY A 197 -11.63 -28.23 43.32
C GLY A 197 -10.99 -28.23 44.72
N GLN A 198 -10.44 -27.11 45.18
CA GLN A 198 -9.99 -26.98 46.56
C GLN A 198 -11.15 -26.43 47.40
N GLU A 199 -11.72 -27.25 48.29
CA GLU A 199 -12.50 -26.76 49.43
C GLU A 199 -11.55 -25.95 50.33
N LYS A 200 -11.52 -24.64 50.12
CA LYS A 200 -10.47 -23.74 50.61
C LYS A 200 -10.80 -23.02 51.92
N GLU A 201 -12.02 -23.13 52.41
CA GLU A 201 -12.44 -22.33 53.57
C GLU A 201 -11.58 -22.65 54.81
N SER A 202 -11.30 -23.93 55.05
CA SER A 202 -10.39 -24.36 56.12
C SER A 202 -8.93 -23.95 55.87
N SER A 203 -8.47 -23.96 54.62
CA SER A 203 -7.10 -23.57 54.27
C SER A 203 -6.85 -22.07 54.41
N TYR A 204 -7.83 -21.23 54.07
CA TYR A 204 -7.70 -19.77 54.17
C TYR A 204 -7.76 -19.28 55.62
N LEU A 205 -8.63 -19.89 56.43
CA LEU A 205 -8.66 -19.60 57.87
C LEU A 205 -7.34 -20.00 58.55
N LEU A 206 -6.79 -21.16 58.20
CA LEU A 206 -5.49 -21.60 58.70
C LEU A 206 -4.36 -20.64 58.29
N GLU A 207 -4.43 -20.06 57.09
CA GLU A 207 -3.46 -19.08 56.63
C GLU A 207 -3.56 -17.76 57.40
N PHE A 208 -4.78 -17.27 57.64
CA PHE A 208 -5.01 -16.09 58.48
C PHE A 208 -4.47 -16.32 59.90
N ASP A 209 -4.77 -17.48 60.50
CA ASP A 209 -4.28 -17.84 61.83
C ASP A 209 -2.75 -17.90 61.90
N ARG A 210 -2.10 -18.41 60.84
CA ARG A 210 -0.63 -18.43 60.74
C ARG A 210 -0.07 -17.01 60.63
N LEU A 211 -0.70 -16.15 59.84
CA LEU A 211 -0.29 -14.77 59.66
C LEU A 211 -0.36 -14.00 60.99
N ALA A 212 -1.45 -14.19 61.76
CA ALA A 212 -1.64 -13.58 63.07
C ALA A 212 -0.67 -14.11 64.15
N ARG A 213 -0.05 -15.27 63.93
CA ARG A 213 0.92 -15.89 64.85
C ARG A 213 2.37 -15.67 64.44
N LEU A 214 2.63 -14.91 63.36
CA LEU A 214 4.01 -14.63 62.96
C LEU A 214 4.75 -13.86 64.05
N PRO A 215 6.06 -14.13 64.24
CA PRO A 215 6.90 -13.30 65.09
C PRO A 215 6.86 -11.84 64.64
N ASP A 216 6.86 -10.92 65.60
CA ASP A 216 6.80 -9.47 65.38
C ASP A 216 5.51 -8.97 64.72
N VAL A 217 4.47 -9.81 64.62
CA VAL A 217 3.11 -9.38 64.24
C VAL A 217 2.27 -9.20 65.50
N LYS A 218 1.70 -8.01 65.65
CA LYS A 218 0.81 -7.62 66.75
C LYS A 218 -0.65 -7.89 66.43
N GLU A 219 -1.07 -7.53 65.22
CA GLU A 219 -2.47 -7.62 64.79
C GLU A 219 -2.53 -7.81 63.27
N VAL A 220 -3.56 -8.50 62.80
CA VAL A 220 -3.87 -8.64 61.37
C VAL A 220 -5.32 -8.25 61.14
N LYS A 221 -5.56 -7.37 60.15
CA LYS A 221 -6.91 -6.98 59.71
C LYS A 221 -7.10 -7.29 58.24
N VAL A 222 -8.31 -7.69 57.86
CA VAL A 222 -8.70 -7.87 56.46
C VAL A 222 -9.92 -7.00 56.21
N GLN A 223 -9.79 -6.04 55.30
CA GLN A 223 -10.88 -5.16 54.88
C GLN A 223 -10.65 -4.70 53.44
N ASP A 224 -11.71 -4.40 52.71
CA ASP A 224 -11.64 -3.71 51.41
C ASP A 224 -10.63 -4.27 50.38
N GLY A 225 -10.45 -5.59 50.36
CA GLY A 225 -9.55 -6.25 49.41
C GLY A 225 -8.05 -6.08 49.72
N LEU A 226 -7.70 -5.81 50.98
CA LEU A 226 -6.32 -5.84 51.46
C LEU A 226 -6.20 -6.56 52.80
N VAL A 227 -4.99 -7.00 53.10
CA VAL A 227 -4.58 -7.53 54.41
C VAL A 227 -3.61 -6.54 55.03
N SER A 228 -3.99 -5.95 56.16
CA SER A 228 -3.15 -5.07 56.97
C SER A 228 -2.48 -5.88 58.08
N VAL A 229 -1.15 -5.94 58.06
CA VAL A 229 -0.33 -6.57 59.10
C VAL A 229 0.29 -5.46 59.96
N PHE A 230 -0.08 -5.41 61.23
CA PHE A 230 0.47 -4.49 62.21
C PHE A 230 1.59 -5.19 62.96
N THR A 231 2.79 -4.61 62.93
CA THR A 231 3.96 -5.20 63.57
C THR A 231 4.12 -4.72 65.01
N GLU A 232 4.87 -5.49 65.79
CA GLU A 232 5.53 -4.99 66.99
C GLU A 232 6.68 -4.04 66.61
N MET A 233 7.40 -3.52 67.62
CA MET A 233 8.56 -2.64 67.39
C MET A 233 9.67 -3.37 66.63
N ILE A 234 9.91 -2.95 65.39
CA ILE A 234 10.95 -3.50 64.54
C ILE A 234 12.29 -2.84 64.88
N HIS A 235 13.32 -3.69 64.95
CA HIS A 235 14.69 -3.29 65.17
C HIS A 235 15.54 -3.78 64.00
N ALA A 236 16.54 -3.00 63.63
CA ALA A 236 17.50 -3.38 62.61
C ALA A 236 18.93 -3.18 63.13
N ASP A 237 19.78 -4.15 62.82
CA ASP A 237 21.19 -4.13 63.17
C ASP A 237 21.98 -3.49 62.03
N TYR A 238 22.82 -2.50 62.37
CA TYR A 238 23.71 -1.86 61.41
C TYR A 238 25.08 -1.59 62.05
N GLY A 239 26.10 -2.31 61.56
CA GLY A 239 27.41 -2.31 62.19
C GLY A 239 27.37 -2.97 63.57
N LYS A 240 27.80 -2.26 64.61
CA LYS A 240 27.77 -2.73 66.02
C LYS A 240 26.61 -2.15 66.83
N LYS A 241 25.65 -1.52 66.16
CA LYS A 241 24.55 -0.79 66.79
C LYS A 241 23.23 -1.37 66.34
N ARG A 242 22.25 -1.33 67.25
CA ARG A 242 20.87 -1.73 67.01
C ARG A 242 19.99 -0.49 67.03
N PHE A 243 19.21 -0.29 65.98
CA PHE A 243 18.34 0.87 65.82
C PHE A 243 16.88 0.46 65.98
N CYS A 244 16.12 1.28 66.69
CA CYS A 244 14.68 1.09 66.85
C CYS A 244 13.96 1.83 65.71
N LEU A 245 13.40 1.08 64.76
CA LEU A 245 12.79 1.64 63.56
C LEU A 245 11.31 1.99 63.76
N GLY A 246 10.68 1.41 64.78
CA GLY A 246 9.27 1.65 65.10
C GLY A 246 8.35 0.47 64.80
N ALA A 247 7.07 0.64 65.08
CA ALA A 247 6.03 -0.30 64.67
C ALA A 247 5.46 0.10 63.31
N PHE A 248 5.11 -0.89 62.48
CA PHE A 248 4.69 -0.67 61.10
C PHE A 248 3.29 -1.24 60.84
N GLN A 249 2.60 -0.62 59.88
CA GLN A 249 1.44 -1.20 59.21
C GLN A 249 1.85 -1.55 57.78
N ILE A 250 1.74 -2.83 57.43
CA ILE A 250 2.02 -3.37 56.10
C ILE A 250 0.68 -3.71 55.44
N ASP A 251 0.26 -2.91 54.46
CA ASP A 251 -0.96 -3.14 53.69
C ASP A 251 -0.63 -3.87 52.39
N ILE A 252 -1.07 -5.13 52.31
CA ILE A 252 -0.90 -6.02 51.16
C ILE A 252 -2.23 -6.11 50.41
N HIS A 253 -2.33 -5.47 49.25
CA HIS A 253 -3.54 -5.55 48.43
C HIS A 253 -3.54 -6.82 47.57
N PHE A 254 -4.72 -7.44 47.38
CA PHE A 254 -4.84 -8.63 46.52
C PHE A 254 -4.55 -8.34 45.03
N ASN A 255 -4.54 -7.06 44.63
CA ASN A 255 -4.14 -6.63 43.28
C ASN A 255 -2.60 -6.48 43.12
N GLY A 256 -1.83 -6.73 44.18
CA GLY A 256 -0.37 -6.62 44.19
C GLY A 256 0.18 -5.24 44.57
N ASP A 257 -0.65 -4.24 44.89
CA ASP A 257 -0.16 -2.98 45.48
C ASP A 257 0.27 -3.21 46.94
N LEU A 258 1.29 -2.48 47.36
CA LEU A 258 1.89 -2.60 48.68
C LEU A 258 2.12 -1.22 49.29
N ARG A 259 1.71 -1.06 50.54
CA ARG A 259 2.04 0.12 51.36
C ARG A 259 2.61 -0.31 52.70
N ILE A 260 3.58 0.43 53.20
CA ILE A 260 4.19 0.17 54.51
C ILE A 260 4.35 1.49 55.25
N LYS A 261 3.60 1.70 56.31
CA LYS A 261 3.59 2.96 57.06
C LYS A 261 4.19 2.75 58.45
N ASN A 262 5.04 3.67 58.90
CA ASN A 262 5.53 3.69 60.27
C ASN A 262 4.49 4.36 61.18
N LEU A 263 4.15 3.71 62.28
CA LEU A 263 3.09 4.11 63.18
C LEU A 263 3.59 4.87 64.41
N THR A 264 4.89 4.80 64.69
CA THR A 264 5.45 5.33 65.95
C THR A 264 6.44 6.46 65.73
N ASP A 265 7.42 6.28 64.84
CA ASP A 265 8.54 7.23 64.72
C ASP A 265 9.01 7.39 63.26
N PRO A 266 8.13 7.92 62.36
CA PRO A 266 8.54 8.28 61.02
C PRO A 266 9.45 9.51 61.04
N LEU A 267 10.53 9.47 60.26
CA LEU A 267 11.40 10.63 60.07
C LEU A 267 10.86 11.51 58.94
N GLY A 268 9.96 12.43 59.32
CA GLY A 268 9.28 13.30 58.37
C GLY A 268 8.42 12.51 57.39
N ALA A 269 8.81 12.47 56.11
CA ALA A 269 8.11 11.70 55.07
C ALA A 269 8.66 10.28 54.86
N TYR A 270 9.66 9.88 55.64
CA TYR A 270 10.31 8.58 55.55
C TYR A 270 9.82 7.66 56.67
N ASP A 271 9.16 6.58 56.29
CA ASP A 271 8.70 5.54 57.21
C ASP A 271 9.85 4.60 57.62
N HIS A 272 10.84 4.44 56.74
CA HIS A 272 12.00 3.55 56.85
C HIS A 272 13.11 4.04 55.89
N PRO A 273 14.40 3.67 56.06
CA PRO A 273 15.47 3.99 55.11
C PRO A 273 15.14 3.72 53.63
N HIS A 274 14.29 2.73 53.35
CA HIS A 274 13.86 2.32 52.01
C HIS A 274 12.39 2.62 51.69
N ILE A 275 11.69 3.39 52.52
CA ILE A 275 10.25 3.63 52.39
C ILE A 275 9.94 5.11 52.52
N TYR A 276 9.31 5.67 51.49
CA TYR A 276 8.94 7.08 51.43
C TYR A 276 7.44 7.20 51.17
N ARG A 277 6.74 7.91 52.05
CA ARG A 277 5.27 8.09 51.98
C ARG A 277 4.54 6.77 51.78
N ALA A 278 4.87 5.81 52.64
CA ALA A 278 4.39 4.44 52.63
C ALA A 278 4.68 3.61 51.37
N ARG A 279 5.52 4.07 50.43
CA ARG A 279 5.87 3.32 49.23
C ARG A 279 7.27 2.69 49.37
N PRO A 280 7.36 1.37 49.53
CA PRO A 280 8.66 0.71 49.68
C PRO A 280 9.41 0.60 48.36
N CYS A 281 10.72 0.82 48.42
CA CYS A 281 11.65 0.48 47.35
C CYS A 281 12.15 -0.95 47.55
N LEU A 282 11.42 -1.92 47.01
CA LEU A 282 11.67 -3.35 47.25
C LEU A 282 12.87 -3.92 46.48
N GLY A 283 13.50 -3.18 45.57
CA GLY A 283 14.63 -3.68 44.79
C GLY A 283 14.35 -5.03 44.11
N ASN A 284 15.23 -6.00 44.33
CA ASN A 284 15.17 -7.35 43.74
C ASN A 284 14.07 -8.24 44.32
N ILE A 285 13.55 -7.97 45.53
CA ILE A 285 12.48 -8.80 46.12
C ILE A 285 11.09 -8.45 45.57
N ARG A 286 10.96 -7.38 44.76
CA ARG A 286 9.67 -6.90 44.21
C ARG A 286 8.91 -7.99 43.45
N GLU A 287 9.55 -8.68 42.51
CA GLU A 287 8.90 -9.73 41.72
C GLU A 287 8.52 -10.94 42.58
N GLY A 288 9.38 -11.31 43.54
CA GLY A 288 9.10 -12.38 44.50
C GLY A 288 7.87 -12.09 45.34
N ILE A 289 7.77 -10.88 45.91
CA ILE A 289 6.58 -10.45 46.68
C ILE A 289 5.33 -10.44 45.79
N ALA A 290 5.39 -9.90 44.57
CA ALA A 290 4.25 -9.89 43.66
C ALA A 290 3.76 -11.30 43.32
N LYS A 291 4.69 -12.25 43.12
CA LYS A 291 4.37 -13.66 42.90
C LYS A 291 3.69 -14.29 44.12
N LEU A 292 4.25 -14.10 45.33
CA LEU A 292 3.67 -14.63 46.56
C LEU A 292 2.24 -14.12 46.78
N ILE A 293 1.99 -12.82 46.55
CA ILE A 293 0.65 -12.23 46.65
C ILE A 293 -0.30 -12.85 45.61
N GLY A 294 0.14 -12.99 44.35
CA GLY A 294 -0.67 -13.59 43.28
C GLY A 294 -0.96 -15.10 43.47
N GLU A 295 -0.16 -15.79 44.27
CA GLU A 295 -0.36 -17.17 44.69
C GLU A 295 -1.11 -17.28 46.02
N PHE A 296 -1.56 -16.15 46.60
CA PHE A 296 -2.21 -16.05 47.90
C PHE A 296 -1.35 -16.57 49.07
N GLN A 297 -0.02 -16.51 48.98
CA GLN A 297 0.89 -16.93 50.05
C GLN A 297 1.21 -15.75 50.99
N MET A 298 0.19 -15.27 51.71
CA MET A 298 0.25 -14.02 52.48
C MET A 298 1.19 -14.10 53.67
N VAL A 299 1.29 -15.27 54.29
CA VAL A 299 2.22 -15.53 55.41
C VAL A 299 3.66 -15.32 54.96
N THR A 300 4.05 -15.97 53.86
CA THR A 300 5.40 -15.87 53.31
C THR A 300 5.70 -14.44 52.84
N ALA A 301 4.74 -13.78 52.20
CA ALA A 301 4.89 -12.38 51.78
C ALA A 301 5.14 -11.46 52.99
N ALA A 302 4.34 -11.59 54.06
CA ALA A 302 4.51 -10.80 55.28
C ALA A 302 5.85 -11.07 55.96
N MET A 303 6.30 -12.33 56.05
CA MET A 303 7.62 -12.68 56.60
C MET A 303 8.75 -11.98 55.84
N VAL A 304 8.76 -12.06 54.51
CA VAL A 304 9.79 -11.42 53.68
C VAL A 304 9.75 -9.89 53.84
N LEU A 305 8.56 -9.30 54.00
CA LEU A 305 8.42 -7.86 54.22
C LEU A 305 8.88 -7.43 55.61
N ILE A 306 8.65 -8.24 56.64
CA ILE A 306 9.17 -8.01 57.99
C ILE A 306 10.70 -8.14 58.00
N ASP A 307 11.25 -9.15 57.30
CA ASP A 307 12.70 -9.30 57.15
C ASP A 307 13.32 -8.14 56.36
N PHE A 308 12.61 -7.62 55.35
CA PHE A 308 12.97 -6.38 54.66
C PHE A 308 13.00 -5.17 55.60
N LEU A 309 12.09 -5.06 56.56
CA LEU A 309 12.10 -3.99 57.55
C LEU A 309 13.22 -4.13 58.59
N LYS A 310 13.67 -5.37 58.86
CA LYS A 310 14.79 -5.65 59.78
C LYS A 310 16.15 -5.50 59.11
N SER A 311 16.20 -5.51 57.78
CA SER A 311 17.43 -5.44 57.01
C SER A 311 17.60 -4.06 56.38
N VAL A 312 18.77 -3.46 56.59
CA VAL A 312 19.07 -2.16 56.00
C VAL A 312 20.37 -2.26 55.22
N ASN A 313 20.26 -2.07 53.91
CA ASN A 313 21.41 -2.01 53.02
C ASN A 313 21.77 -0.55 52.69
N PRO A 314 22.99 -0.08 53.03
CA PRO A 314 23.43 1.28 52.74
C PRO A 314 23.58 1.62 51.25
N SER A 315 23.73 0.62 50.36
CA SER A 315 23.95 0.89 48.93
C SER A 315 22.80 1.64 48.28
N ASP A 316 21.57 1.46 48.79
CA ASP A 316 20.36 1.90 48.12
C ASP A 316 19.37 2.64 49.04
N TRP A 317 19.76 2.94 50.28
CA TRP A 317 18.87 3.65 51.21
C TRP A 317 18.65 5.10 50.78
N ARG A 318 17.44 5.62 50.98
CA ARG A 318 17.12 7.02 50.68
C ARG A 318 17.62 7.95 51.79
N ILE A 319 17.59 7.46 53.01
CA ILE A 319 18.04 8.16 54.20
C ILE A 319 18.76 7.16 55.12
N PRO A 320 19.95 7.52 55.65
CA PRO A 320 20.70 6.67 56.56
C PRO A 320 19.90 6.23 57.80
N ILE A 321 20.09 4.98 58.22
CA ILE A 321 19.47 4.45 59.45
C ILE A 321 19.90 5.20 60.71
N LEU A 322 21.02 5.91 60.66
CA LEU A 322 21.60 6.68 61.77
C LEU A 322 20.70 7.80 62.29
N TYR A 323 19.66 8.17 61.55
CA TYR A 323 18.67 9.15 61.98
C TYR A 323 17.54 8.56 62.86
N TRP A 324 17.47 7.24 62.97
CA TRP A 324 16.58 6.57 63.92
C TRP A 324 17.26 6.40 65.28
N PRO A 325 16.49 6.36 66.38
CA PRO A 325 17.05 6.20 67.71
C PRO A 325 17.77 4.86 67.85
N GLU A 326 18.96 4.89 68.45
CA GLU A 326 19.63 3.68 68.91
C GLU A 326 18.78 3.03 70.01
N ALA A 327 18.54 1.73 69.89
CA ALA A 327 17.81 0.99 70.91
C ALA A 327 18.67 0.96 72.18
N SER A 328 18.21 1.63 73.24
CA SER A 328 18.90 1.66 74.54
C SER A 328 18.80 0.30 75.21
N GLY A 329 19.75 -0.57 74.90
CA GLY A 329 19.87 -1.93 75.43
C GLY A 329 20.73 -2.80 74.51
N ALA A 330 22.04 -2.83 74.75
CA ALA A 330 22.92 -3.82 74.12
C ALA A 330 22.48 -5.22 74.58
N PRO A 331 22.47 -6.25 73.70
CA PRO A 331 22.57 -7.62 74.15
C PRO A 331 23.93 -7.76 74.86
N ASP A 332 23.92 -8.10 76.14
CA ASP A 332 25.12 -8.49 76.87
C ASP A 332 25.63 -9.81 76.26
N ASP A 333 26.70 -9.71 75.49
CA ASP A 333 27.33 -10.80 74.72
C ASP A 333 28.16 -11.71 75.65
N ARG A 334 27.48 -12.30 76.66
CA ARG A 334 28.02 -13.33 77.55
C ARG A 334 27.17 -14.59 77.48
N ARG A 335 27.39 -15.42 76.45
CA ARG A 335 27.30 -16.88 76.55
C ARG A 335 28.36 -17.56 75.69
#